data_AF-A0A2V6UZX9-F1
#
_entry.id   AF-A0A2V6UZX9-F1
#
_cell.length_a   1.000
_cell.length_b   1.000
_cell.length_c   1.000
_cell.angle_alpha   90.00
_cell.angle_beta   90.00
_cell.angle_gamma   90.00
#
_symmetry.space_group_name_H-M   'P 1'
#
loop_
_entity.id
_entity.type
_entity.pdbx_description
1 polymer ?
#
loop_
_entity_poly.entity_id
_entity_poly.type
_entity_poly.pdbx_seq_one_letter_code
_entity_poly.pdbx_strand_id
1 'polypeptide(L)' 'MRKQGIRELVGRAMVDPDFLDSLVRAPESTLVEYELDDTERAAVLQAVTRLRSTPSTQRAGAFRSTLVRRLAT' A
#
# COMPACT_ATOMS: atom_id res chain seq x y z
N MET A 1 4.15 -7.26 -20.74
CA MET A 1 3.28 -7.09 -19.55
C MET A 1 3.39 -5.64 -19.11
N ARG A 2 2.29 -4.90 -18.96
CA ARG A 2 2.35 -3.55 -18.38
C ARG A 2 2.71 -3.72 -16.91
N LYS A 3 3.85 -3.16 -16.52
CA LYS A 3 4.33 -3.22 -15.14
C LYS A 3 3.44 -2.34 -14.27
N GLN A 4 2.96 -2.87 -13.14
CA GLN A 4 2.04 -2.18 -12.24
C GLN A 4 2.86 -1.31 -11.28
N GLY A 5 2.66 0.01 -11.32
CA GLY A 5 3.38 0.94 -10.45
C GLY A 5 2.64 1.22 -9.15
N ILE A 6 3.16 2.17 -8.36
CA ILE A 6 2.55 2.58 -7.09
C ILE A 6 1.09 3.06 -7.24
N ARG A 7 0.75 3.69 -8.37
CA ARG A 7 -0.60 4.18 -8.64
C ARG A 7 -1.61 3.03 -8.73
N GLU A 8 -1.24 1.92 -9.36
CA GLU A 8 -2.10 0.76 -9.51
C GLU A 8 -2.24 0.02 -8.18
N LEU A 9 -1.16 -0.08 -7.41
CA LEU A 9 -1.20 -0.63 -6.05
C LEU A 9 -2.17 0.16 -5.16
N VAL A 10 -2.05 1.49 -5.16
CA VAL A 10 -2.93 2.36 -4.37
C VAL A 10 -4.36 2.26 -4.87
N GLY A 11 -4.58 2.29 -6.18
CA GLY A 11 -5.89 2.13 -6.78
C GLY A 11 -6.57 0.83 -6.33
N ARG A 12 -5.86 -0.29 -6.39
CA ARG A 12 -6.37 -1.59 -5.93
C ARG A 12 -6.68 -1.59 -4.43
N ALA A 13 -5.77 -1.09 -3.60
CA ALA A 13 -5.97 -0.96 -2.16
C ALA A 13 -7.19 -0.11 -1.76
N MET A 14 -7.63 0.81 -2.63
CA MET A 14 -8.81 1.64 -2.37
C MET A 14 -10.14 0.95 -2.71
N VAL A 15 -10.13 -0.01 -3.64
CA VAL A 15 -11.36 -0.66 -4.14
C VAL A 15 -11.50 -2.12 -3.70
N ASP A 16 -10.40 -2.74 -3.29
CA ASP A 16 -10.30 -4.15 -2.92
C ASP A 16 -9.81 -4.26 -1.45
N PRO A 17 -10.73 -4.39 -0.48
CA PRO A 17 -10.37 -4.51 0.93
C PRO A 17 -9.65 -5.83 1.26
N ASP A 18 -9.90 -6.90 0.50
CA ASP A 18 -9.24 -8.20 0.65
C ASP A 18 -7.77 -8.12 0.19
N PHE A 19 -7.51 -7.36 -0.88
CA PHE A 19 -6.15 -7.00 -1.26
C PHE A 19 -5.45 -6.19 -0.17
N LEU A 20 -6.13 -5.21 0.43
CA LEU A 20 -5.54 -4.41 1.49
C LEU A 20 -5.22 -5.25 2.74
N ASP A 21 -6.06 -6.22 3.10
CA ASP A 21 -5.78 -7.14 4.20
C ASP A 21 -4.59 -8.07 3.87
N SER A 22 -4.54 -8.59 2.64
CA SER A 22 -3.41 -9.39 2.14
C SER A 22 -2.10 -8.60 2.14
N LEU A 23 -2.13 -7.34 1.70
CA LEU A 23 -1.01 -6.42 1.73
C LEU A 23 -0.55 -6.13 3.17
N VAL A 24 -1.48 -6.04 4.14
CA VAL A 24 -1.14 -5.88 5.56
C VAL A 24 -0.51 -7.13 6.17
N ARG A 25 -1.02 -8.29 5.78
CA ARG A 25 -0.57 -9.60 6.26
C ARG A 25 0.81 -9.97 5.71
N ALA A 26 1.04 -9.79 4.40
CA ALA A 26 2.25 -10.23 3.70
C ALA A 26 2.74 -9.18 2.69
N PRO A 27 3.17 -7.98 3.15
CA PRO A 27 3.51 -6.88 2.26
C PRO A 27 4.64 -7.22 1.29
N GLU A 28 5.69 -7.90 1.73
CA GLU A 28 6.85 -8.21 0.87
C GLU A 28 6.46 -9.09 -0.32
N SER A 29 5.62 -10.10 -0.08
CA SER A 29 5.12 -11.00 -1.13
C SER A 29 4.19 -10.28 -2.09
N THR A 30 3.32 -9.38 -1.61
CA THR A 30 2.43 -8.62 -2.48
C THR A 30 3.19 -7.58 -3.32
N LEU A 31 4.19 -6.92 -2.75
CA LEU A 31 4.95 -5.86 -3.42
C LEU A 31 5.89 -6.39 -4.51
N VAL A 32 6.18 -7.69 -4.57
CA VAL A 32 7.03 -8.27 -5.63
C VAL A 32 6.39 -8.19 -7.01
N GLU A 33 5.06 -8.11 -7.08
CA GLU A 33 4.30 -7.99 -8.34
C GLU A 33 4.26 -6.55 -8.88
N TYR A 34 4.79 -5.59 -8.11
CA TYR A 34 4.77 -4.17 -8.43
C TYR A 34 6.18 -3.66 -8.68
N GLU A 35 6.29 -2.79 -9.69
CA GLU A 35 7.51 -2.03 -9.92
C GLU A 35 7.51 -0.80 -9.05
N LEU A 36 8.11 -0.97 -7.88
CA LEU A 36 8.33 0.10 -6.92
C LEU A 36 9.82 0.35 -6.80
N ASP A 37 10.22 1.61 -6.84
CA ASP A 37 11.56 1.98 -6.40
C ASP A 37 11.71 1.80 -4.87
N ASP A 38 12.94 1.91 -4.36
CA ASP A 38 13.22 1.73 -2.93
C ASP A 38 12.45 2.73 -2.05
N THR A 39 12.24 3.95 -2.54
CA THR A 39 11.50 5.01 -1.83
C THR A 39 10.02 4.66 -1.74
N GLU A 40 9.43 4.26 -2.86
CA GLU A 40 8.05 3.82 -2.98
C GLU A 40 7.78 2.57 -2.12
N ARG A 41 8.66 1.56 -2.21
CA ARG A 41 8.58 0.34 -1.41
C ARG A 41 8.67 0.66 0.09
N ALA A 42 9.62 1.49 0.51
CA ALA A 42 9.75 1.91 1.90
C ALA A 42 8.52 2.71 2.38
N ALA A 43 7.93 3.54 1.53
CA ALA A 43 6.73 4.29 1.84
C ALA A 43 5.52 3.37 2.08
N VAL A 44 5.34 2.36 1.22
CA VAL A 44 4.26 1.37 1.35
C VAL A 44 4.45 0.51 2.60
N LEU A 45 5.64 0.00 2.87
CA LEU A 45 5.92 -0.81 4.07
C LEU A 45 5.61 -0.04 5.36
N GLN A 46 5.96 1.23 5.42
CA GLN A 46 5.67 2.06 6.59
C GLN A 46 4.18 2.41 6.71
N ALA A 47 3.49 2.65 5.59
CA ALA A 47 2.05 2.83 5.59
C ALA A 47 1.34 1.58 6.12
N VAL A 48 1.69 0.40 5.59
CA VAL A 48 1.13 -0.89 5.98
C VAL A 48 1.38 -1.22 7.46
N THR A 49 2.58 -0.93 7.97
CA THR A 49 2.91 -1.14 9.39
C THR A 49 1.97 -0.35 10.30
N ARG A 50 1.62 0.89 9.93
CA ARG A 50 0.62 1.70 10.65
C ARG A 50 -0.80 1.14 10.57
N LEU A 51 -1.16 0.51 9.45
CA LEU A 51 -2.50 -0.04 9.26
C LEU A 51 -2.81 -1.23 10.17
N ARG A 52 -1.78 -1.94 10.66
CA ARG A 52 -1.96 -3.06 11.60
C ARG A 52 -2.71 -2.65 12.87
N SER A 53 -2.55 -1.40 13.29
CA SER A 53 -3.25 -0.83 14.46
C SER A 53 -4.55 -0.09 14.09
N THR A 54 -4.93 -0.09 12.81
CA THR A 54 -6.11 0.64 12.29
C THR A 54 -7.27 -0.33 12.07
N PRO A 55 -8.50 -0.01 12.51
CA PRO A 55 -9.69 -0.81 12.20
C PRO A 55 -9.88 -0.98 10.70
N SER A 56 -10.27 -2.18 10.24
CA SER A 56 -10.36 -2.54 8.82
C SER A 56 -11.16 -1.53 7.99
N THR A 57 -12.24 -1.00 8.54
CA THR A 57 -13.12 0.01 7.90
C THR A 57 -12.43 1.35 7.61
N GLN A 58 -11.33 1.67 8.29
CA GLN A 58 -10.60 2.94 8.15
C GLN A 58 -9.26 2.77 7.40
N ARG A 59 -8.85 1.54 7.10
CA ARG A 59 -7.51 1.26 6.55
C ARG A 59 -7.28 1.89 5.19
N ALA A 60 -8.25 1.87 4.27
CA ALA A 60 -8.06 2.42 2.93
C ALA A 60 -7.77 3.95 2.96
N GLY A 61 -8.51 4.69 3.78
CA GLY A 61 -8.30 6.12 3.97
C GLY A 61 -6.95 6.43 4.64
N ALA A 62 -6.62 5.68 5.70
CA ALA A 62 -5.34 5.81 6.41
C ALA A 62 -4.14 5.46 5.52
N PHE A 63 -4.29 4.46 4.65
CA PHE A 63 -3.27 4.03 3.70
C PHE A 63 -2.95 5.12 2.69
N ARG A 64 -3.98 5.64 2.01
CA ARG A 64 -3.84 6.74 1.05
C ARG A 64 -3.22 7.98 1.68
N SER A 65 -3.73 8.40 2.84
CA SER A 65 -3.24 9.60 3.55
C SER A 65 -1.75 9.48 3.90
N THR A 66 -1.33 8.29 4.36
CA THR A 66 0.08 8.05 4.70
C THR A 66 0.98 8.07 3.47
N LEU A 67 0.54 7.47 2.35
CA LEU A 67 1.31 7.46 1.11
C LEU A 67 1.44 8.84 0.47
N VAL A 68 0.34 9.60 0.40
CA VAL A 68 0.37 10.98 -0.11
C VAL A 68 1.34 11.83 0.69
N ARG A 69 1.32 11.73 2.02
CA ARG A 69 2.26 12.45 2.88
C ARG A 69 3.71 12.06 2.59
N ARG A 70 3.99 10.78 2.30
CA ARG A 70 5.34 10.25 2.24
C ARG A 70 6.02 10.39 0.89
N LEU A 71 5.25 10.35 -0.19
CA LEU A 71 5.75 10.54 -1.56
C LEU A 71 5.82 12.03 -1.94
N ALA A 72 5.23 12.92 -1.13
CA ALA A 72 5.32 14.36 -1.31
C ALA A 72 6.54 14.98 -0.58
N THR A 73 7.34 14.17 0.11
CA THR A 73 8.56 14.59 0.84
C THR A 73 9.79 14.13 0.07
#